data_AF-A0A949RYL6-F1
#
_entry.id   AF-A0A949RYL6-F1
#
_cell.length_a   1.000
_cell.length_b   1.000
_cell.length_c   1.000
_cell.angle_alpha   90.00
_cell.angle_beta   90.00
_cell.angle_gamma   90.00
#
_symmetry.space_group_name_H-M   'P 1'
#
loop_
_entity.id
_entity.type
_entity.pdbx_description
1 polymer ?
#
loop_
_entity_poly.entity_id
_entity_poly.type
_entity_poly.pdbx_seq_one_letter_code
_entity_poly.pdbx_strand_id
1 'polypeptide(L)'
;MGEWAAFGAAALFSTQPLLLGHAFINPKDMPFLVFFTGAALFGFEMADALNDEAKSGKRRTFSVIVAAFFLGIAASIRVLAPLAGLLVVVYAIVKQRSIANPKPGTWNLARSLLAYILLSLLFMLASWPYLWESPVKNFVQVFLFMSENPTRLQVLFGGQLYRAYDLPRRYLPTLLGITLTEPVWPLFALGLGAALTKLTSSVSRPPSPVLHPPSPVLHPPSSVPRPPSTDYWLLLTAFAIPLLYVLLRKPPMYDGFRHFLFILPPVFVTCGLGLDTAFRWLEKQGRRLLSPNWLRAGAILLVSLPGLLGAARLHPYQYAYYNSFVGGTGGAFRVYETDYWLTCYKEAVEQTDFVLPARLFVHREAALAAPYAASGLAVFDERGSLKDIRPGDYVLVNTRANEDRQTFRDAPTVGEVRRGAAVFCVVKQVP
;
A
#
# COMPACT_ATOMS: atom_id res chain seq x y z
N MET A 1 9.37 -19.37 -6.60
CA MET A 1 10.56 -18.73 -6.02
C MET A 1 11.09 -19.62 -4.90
N GLY A 2 12.39 -19.61 -4.61
CA GLY A 2 12.92 -20.30 -3.43
C GLY A 2 12.56 -19.61 -2.10
N GLU A 3 12.67 -20.34 -0.99
CA GLU A 3 12.30 -19.86 0.36
C GLU A 3 13.04 -18.57 0.77
N TRP A 4 14.36 -18.51 0.55
CA TRP A 4 15.17 -17.32 0.84
C TRP A 4 14.74 -16.08 0.05
N ALA A 5 14.31 -16.27 -1.20
CA ALA A 5 13.83 -15.17 -2.02
C ALA A 5 12.45 -14.67 -1.57
N ALA A 6 11.58 -15.58 -1.10
CA ALA A 6 10.32 -15.23 -0.47
C ALA A 6 10.53 -14.47 0.86
N PHE A 7 11.45 -14.95 1.70
CA PHE A 7 11.86 -14.24 2.92
C PHE A 7 12.44 -12.85 2.59
N GLY A 8 13.31 -12.76 1.58
CA GLY A 8 13.87 -11.49 1.12
C GLY A 8 12.81 -10.51 0.60
N ALA A 9 11.80 -10.99 -0.12
CA ALA A 9 10.67 -10.17 -0.55
C ALA A 9 9.88 -9.61 0.64
N ALA A 10 9.58 -10.46 1.64
CA ALA A 10 8.86 -10.07 2.85
C ALA A 10 9.67 -9.12 3.74
N ALA A 11 10.98 -9.35 3.87
CA ALA A 11 11.91 -8.48 4.58
C ALA A 11 11.97 -7.10 3.90
N LEU A 12 12.21 -7.07 2.59
CA LEU A 12 12.27 -5.83 1.82
C LEU A 12 10.96 -5.05 1.91
N PHE A 13 9.80 -5.71 1.80
CA PHE A 13 8.48 -5.10 1.96
C PHE A 13 8.31 -4.48 3.37
N SER A 14 8.58 -5.26 4.41
CA SER A 14 8.39 -4.83 5.81
C SER A 14 9.36 -3.72 6.23
N THR A 15 10.54 -3.64 5.61
CA THR A 15 11.53 -2.61 5.91
C THR A 15 11.35 -1.32 5.11
N GLN A 16 10.30 -1.17 4.29
CA GLN A 16 10.05 0.10 3.61
C GLN A 16 9.61 1.17 4.63
N PRO A 17 10.32 2.30 4.74
CA PRO A 17 9.98 3.36 5.71
C PRO A 17 8.54 3.86 5.55
N LEU A 18 8.09 4.03 4.30
CA LEU A 18 6.74 4.49 3.99
C LEU A 18 5.66 3.56 4.58
N LEU A 19 5.81 2.25 4.38
CA LEU A 19 4.87 1.24 4.89
C LEU A 19 4.92 1.16 6.41
N LEU A 20 6.14 1.16 6.98
CA LEU A 20 6.33 1.12 8.41
C LEU A 20 5.72 2.36 9.10
N GLY A 21 5.93 3.56 8.56
CA GLY A 21 5.35 4.79 9.09
C GLY A 21 3.82 4.78 9.02
N HIS A 22 3.23 4.34 7.91
CA HIS A 22 1.79 4.19 7.81
C HIS A 22 1.22 3.15 8.78
N ALA A 23 1.96 2.10 9.13
CA ALA A 23 1.49 1.08 10.07
C ALA A 23 1.11 1.65 11.45
N PHE A 24 1.75 2.75 11.87
CA PHE A 24 1.47 3.40 13.15
C PHE A 24 0.31 4.39 13.13
N ILE A 25 0.01 5.00 11.97
CA ILE A 25 -0.86 6.19 11.93
C ILE A 25 -2.01 6.10 10.94
N ASN A 26 -2.01 5.13 10.01
CA ASN A 26 -2.98 5.08 8.92
C ASN A 26 -4.09 4.07 9.23
N PRO A 27 -5.25 4.51 9.77
CA PRO A 27 -6.30 3.61 10.25
C PRO A 27 -7.11 2.96 9.11
N LYS A 28 -6.89 3.36 7.85
CA LYS A 28 -7.74 2.94 6.73
C LYS A 28 -6.97 2.19 5.65
N ASP A 29 -5.85 2.75 5.19
CA ASP A 29 -5.16 2.21 4.01
C ASP A 29 -4.31 0.99 4.35
N MET A 30 -3.73 0.93 5.55
CA MET A 30 -2.98 -0.23 6.02
C MET A 30 -3.89 -1.44 6.27
N PRO A 31 -5.03 -1.31 6.99
CA PRO A 31 -6.01 -2.38 7.05
C PRO A 31 -6.49 -2.81 5.66
N PHE A 32 -6.79 -1.85 4.76
CA PHE A 32 -7.20 -2.19 3.41
C PHE A 32 -6.14 -3.02 2.66
N LEU A 33 -4.86 -2.63 2.73
CA LEU A 33 -3.75 -3.38 2.15
C LEU A 33 -3.70 -4.83 2.68
N VAL A 34 -3.84 -5.03 4.00
CA VAL A 34 -3.84 -6.36 4.62
C VAL A 34 -5.02 -7.20 4.12
N PHE A 35 -6.24 -6.65 4.20
CA PHE A 35 -7.44 -7.40 3.79
C PHE A 35 -7.49 -7.65 2.28
N PHE A 36 -7.02 -6.70 1.46
CA PHE A 36 -6.90 -6.89 0.01
C PHE A 36 -5.88 -7.98 -0.34
N THR A 37 -4.72 -7.98 0.33
CA THR A 37 -3.69 -9.03 0.14
C THR A 37 -4.23 -10.40 0.57
N GLY A 38 -4.91 -10.46 1.72
CA GLY A 38 -5.58 -11.69 2.18
C GLY A 38 -6.69 -12.16 1.24
N ALA A 39 -7.48 -11.24 0.68
CA ALA A 39 -8.54 -11.56 -0.28
C ALA A 39 -7.96 -12.20 -1.56
N ALA A 40 -6.83 -11.69 -2.05
CA ALA A 40 -6.12 -12.30 -3.17
C ALA A 40 -5.53 -13.67 -2.78
N LEU A 41 -4.77 -13.75 -1.68
CA LEU A 41 -4.11 -14.98 -1.23
C LEU A 41 -5.11 -16.11 -0.97
N PHE A 42 -6.06 -15.90 -0.06
CA PHE A 42 -7.04 -16.92 0.31
C PHE A 42 -8.04 -17.18 -0.82
N GLY A 43 -8.30 -16.19 -1.67
CA GLY A 43 -9.10 -16.39 -2.88
C GLY A 43 -8.42 -17.32 -3.89
N PHE A 44 -7.11 -17.16 -4.12
CA PHE A 44 -6.35 -18.08 -4.97
C PHE A 44 -6.24 -19.48 -4.34
N GLU A 45 -6.02 -19.58 -3.03
CA GLU A 45 -6.03 -20.87 -2.32
C GLU A 45 -7.40 -21.56 -2.36
N MET A 46 -8.49 -20.79 -2.27
CA MET A 46 -9.85 -21.29 -2.45
C MET A 46 -10.03 -21.82 -3.87
N ALA A 47 -9.67 -21.05 -4.90
CA ALA A 47 -9.74 -21.50 -6.29
C ALA A 47 -8.91 -22.77 -6.54
N ASP A 48 -7.77 -22.91 -5.86
CA ASP A 48 -6.97 -24.13 -5.86
C ASP A 48 -7.69 -25.29 -5.18
N ALA A 49 -8.27 -25.06 -4.01
CA ALA A 49 -8.97 -26.08 -3.23
C ALA A 49 -10.24 -26.59 -3.91
N LEU A 50 -10.94 -25.75 -4.68
CA LEU A 50 -12.16 -26.13 -5.40
C LEU A 50 -11.88 -27.11 -6.54
N ASN A 51 -10.67 -27.10 -7.09
CA ASN A 51 -10.25 -27.97 -8.18
C ASN A 51 -9.48 -29.23 -7.71
N ASP A 52 -9.21 -29.35 -6.41
CA ASP A 52 -8.43 -30.45 -5.82
C ASP A 52 -9.37 -31.52 -5.22
N GLU A 53 -9.50 -32.67 -5.90
CA GLU A 53 -10.37 -33.78 -5.49
C GLU A 53 -9.92 -34.41 -4.15
N ALA A 54 -8.65 -34.28 -3.76
CA ALA A 54 -8.14 -34.83 -2.50
C ALA A 54 -8.63 -34.07 -1.26
N LYS A 55 -9.19 -32.86 -1.43
CA LYS A 55 -9.68 -32.04 -0.31
C LYS A 55 -11.12 -32.38 0.08
N SER A 56 -11.31 -32.67 1.37
CA SER A 56 -12.62 -32.91 1.97
C SER A 56 -13.59 -31.74 1.75
N GLY A 57 -14.90 -32.04 1.69
CA GLY A 57 -15.94 -31.02 1.51
C GLY A 57 -15.89 -29.91 2.59
N LYS A 58 -15.61 -30.28 3.84
CA LYS A 58 -15.44 -29.32 4.95
C LYS A 58 -14.32 -28.31 4.68
N ARG A 59 -13.16 -28.78 4.17
CA ARG A 59 -12.02 -27.91 3.88
C ARG A 59 -12.29 -26.96 2.72
N ARG A 60 -13.05 -27.40 1.70
CA ARG A 60 -13.51 -26.55 0.60
C ARG A 60 -14.45 -25.45 1.11
N THR A 61 -15.47 -25.80 1.90
CA THR A 61 -16.38 -24.81 2.50
C THR A 61 -15.63 -23.81 3.37
N PHE A 62 -14.69 -24.27 4.21
CA PHE A 62 -13.88 -23.39 5.04
C PHE A 62 -13.06 -22.39 4.19
N SER A 63 -12.43 -22.86 3.09
CA SER A 63 -11.68 -21.96 2.19
C SER A 63 -12.55 -20.89 1.54
N VAL A 64 -13.81 -21.21 1.20
CA VAL A 64 -14.78 -20.24 0.67
C VAL A 64 -15.13 -19.19 1.72
N ILE A 65 -15.39 -19.61 2.96
CA ILE A 65 -15.72 -18.70 4.06
C ILE A 65 -14.56 -17.75 4.35
N VAL A 66 -13.33 -18.27 4.45
CA VAL A 66 -12.13 -17.46 4.71
C VAL A 66 -11.89 -16.46 3.58
N ALA A 67 -11.92 -16.90 2.32
CA ALA A 67 -11.75 -16.00 1.18
C ALA A 67 -12.84 -14.90 1.18
N ALA A 68 -14.09 -15.27 1.43
CA ALA A 68 -15.22 -14.35 1.46
C ALA A 68 -15.12 -13.33 2.61
N PHE A 69 -14.64 -13.75 3.77
CA PHE A 69 -14.38 -12.87 4.91
C PHE A 69 -13.38 -11.78 4.53
N PHE A 70 -12.23 -12.15 3.97
CA PHE A 70 -11.22 -11.16 3.58
C PHE A 70 -11.72 -10.20 2.49
N LEU A 71 -12.43 -10.69 1.47
CA LEU A 71 -13.00 -9.82 0.44
C LEU A 71 -14.09 -8.90 1.00
N GLY A 72 -14.97 -9.42 1.85
CA GLY A 72 -16.07 -8.66 2.46
C GLY A 72 -15.57 -7.53 3.36
N ILE A 73 -14.57 -7.79 4.21
CA ILE A 73 -13.94 -6.76 5.04
C ILE A 73 -13.16 -5.76 4.17
N ALA A 74 -12.44 -6.21 3.15
CA ALA A 74 -11.77 -5.28 2.23
C ALA A 74 -12.78 -4.34 1.55
N ALA A 75 -13.95 -4.86 1.13
CA ALA A 75 -15.00 -4.11 0.47
C ALA A 75 -15.72 -3.10 1.37
N SER A 76 -15.81 -3.36 2.68
CA SER A 76 -16.33 -2.37 3.63
C SER A 76 -15.33 -1.24 3.92
N ILE A 77 -14.03 -1.45 3.70
CA ILE A 77 -13.00 -0.41 3.85
C ILE A 77 -12.89 0.47 2.60
N ARG A 78 -12.90 -0.13 1.40
CA ARG A 78 -12.82 0.60 0.12
C ARG A 78 -13.57 -0.04 -1.04
N VAL A 79 -14.14 0.84 -1.88
CA VAL A 79 -14.85 0.52 -3.13
C VAL A 79 -13.99 -0.22 -4.16
N LEU A 80 -12.65 -0.16 -4.08
CA LEU A 80 -11.73 -0.87 -4.99
C LEU A 80 -11.51 -2.35 -4.64
N ALA A 81 -11.97 -2.83 -3.48
CA ALA A 81 -11.80 -4.23 -3.07
C ALA A 81 -12.33 -5.29 -4.05
N PRO A 82 -13.47 -5.08 -4.76
CA PRO A 82 -13.98 -6.05 -5.73
C PRO A 82 -12.99 -6.41 -6.83
N LEU A 83 -11.95 -5.59 -7.06
CA LEU A 83 -10.87 -5.93 -7.98
C LEU A 83 -10.14 -7.23 -7.57
N ALA A 84 -9.87 -7.44 -6.27
CA ALA A 84 -9.26 -8.68 -5.80
C ALA A 84 -10.19 -9.87 -6.06
N GLY A 85 -11.49 -9.72 -5.79
CA GLY A 85 -12.51 -10.74 -6.09
C GLY A 85 -12.59 -11.08 -7.58
N LEU A 86 -12.52 -10.06 -8.44
CA LEU A 86 -12.50 -10.26 -9.89
C LEU A 86 -11.27 -11.06 -10.34
N LEU A 87 -10.08 -10.74 -9.81
CA LEU A 87 -8.86 -11.51 -10.11
C LEU A 87 -8.99 -12.98 -9.69
N VAL A 88 -9.60 -13.24 -8.53
CA VAL A 88 -9.85 -14.60 -8.02
C VAL A 88 -10.84 -15.36 -8.91
N VAL A 89 -11.94 -14.71 -9.34
CA VAL A 89 -12.93 -15.32 -10.24
C VAL A 89 -12.30 -15.63 -11.60
N VAL A 90 -11.56 -14.69 -12.18
CA VAL A 90 -10.83 -14.90 -13.44
C VAL A 90 -9.86 -16.07 -13.31
N TYR A 91 -9.08 -16.12 -12.22
CA TYR A 91 -8.18 -17.23 -11.94
C TYR A 91 -8.90 -18.58 -11.86
N ALA A 92 -10.00 -18.66 -11.12
CA ALA A 92 -10.77 -19.88 -10.96
C ALA A 92 -11.32 -20.39 -12.31
N ILE A 93 -11.80 -19.48 -13.17
CA ILE A 93 -12.30 -19.82 -14.51
C ILE A 93 -11.18 -20.30 -15.43
N VAL A 94 -10.05 -19.57 -15.48
CA VAL A 94 -8.89 -19.94 -16.31
C VAL A 94 -8.36 -21.30 -15.90
N LYS A 95 -8.26 -21.55 -14.59
CA LYS A 95 -7.82 -22.83 -14.04
C LYS A 95 -8.76 -23.97 -14.41
N GLN A 96 -10.07 -23.76 -14.33
CA GLN A 96 -11.04 -24.78 -14.70
C GLN A 96 -10.94 -25.17 -16.18
N ARG A 97 -10.76 -24.18 -17.07
CA ARG A 97 -10.60 -24.42 -18.52
C ARG A 97 -9.32 -25.15 -18.90
N SER A 98 -8.28 -25.08 -18.06
CA SER A 98 -7.00 -25.76 -18.27
C SER A 98 -7.05 -27.26 -17.96
N ILE A 99 -8.15 -27.79 -17.41
CA ILE A 99 -8.30 -29.20 -17.06
C ILE A 99 -8.72 -29.99 -18.31
N ALA A 100 -7.92 -30.99 -18.70
CA ALA A 100 -8.06 -31.73 -19.97
C ALA A 100 -9.39 -32.51 -20.13
N ASN A 101 -10.06 -32.85 -19.02
CA ASN A 101 -11.38 -33.47 -19.01
C ASN A 101 -12.25 -32.80 -17.94
N PRO A 102 -12.92 -31.67 -18.25
CA PRO A 102 -13.84 -31.07 -17.31
C PRO A 102 -15.04 -31.99 -17.14
N LYS A 103 -15.09 -32.73 -16.03
CA LYS A 103 -16.31 -33.43 -15.57
C LYS A 103 -17.45 -32.39 -15.43
N PRO A 104 -18.73 -32.80 -15.33
CA PRO A 104 -19.88 -31.91 -15.09
C PRO A 104 -19.87 -31.19 -13.70
N GLY A 105 -18.71 -30.87 -13.15
CA GLY A 105 -18.45 -30.08 -11.95
C GLY A 105 -18.47 -28.56 -12.14
N THR A 106 -18.76 -28.03 -13.33
CA THR A 106 -18.96 -26.58 -13.58
C THR A 106 -20.05 -25.99 -12.68
N TRP A 107 -21.07 -26.78 -12.37
CA TRP A 107 -22.13 -26.39 -11.44
C TRP A 107 -21.63 -26.26 -9.99
N ASN A 108 -20.62 -27.04 -9.60
CA ASN A 108 -20.02 -26.94 -8.27
C ASN A 108 -19.09 -25.73 -8.16
N LEU A 109 -18.32 -25.39 -9.21
CA LEU A 109 -17.54 -24.15 -9.22
C LEU A 109 -18.45 -22.93 -9.19
N ALA A 110 -19.48 -22.87 -10.04
CA ALA A 110 -20.43 -21.77 -10.07
C ALA A 110 -21.13 -21.58 -8.72
N ARG A 111 -21.55 -22.67 -8.06
CA ARG A 111 -22.10 -22.63 -6.70
C ARG A 111 -21.10 -22.09 -5.68
N SER A 112 -19.85 -22.53 -5.72
CA SER A 112 -18.82 -22.05 -4.79
C SER A 112 -18.45 -20.58 -5.01
N LEU A 113 -18.39 -20.13 -6.27
CA LEU A 113 -18.16 -18.71 -6.59
C LEU A 113 -19.37 -17.85 -6.21
N LEU A 114 -20.59 -18.34 -6.42
CA LEU A 114 -21.80 -17.67 -5.96
C LEU A 114 -21.82 -17.57 -4.43
N ALA A 115 -21.51 -18.67 -3.73
CA ALA A 115 -21.38 -18.67 -2.27
C ALA A 115 -20.29 -17.68 -1.80
N TYR A 116 -19.14 -17.65 -2.47
CA TYR A 116 -18.08 -16.68 -2.21
C TYR A 116 -18.57 -15.23 -2.34
N ILE A 117 -19.28 -14.90 -3.41
CA ILE A 117 -19.82 -13.54 -3.64
C ILE A 117 -20.87 -13.20 -2.58
N LEU A 118 -21.84 -14.08 -2.34
CA LEU A 118 -22.93 -13.85 -1.38
C LEU A 118 -22.40 -13.72 0.05
N LEU A 119 -21.45 -14.58 0.46
CA LEU A 119 -20.81 -14.48 1.76
C LEU A 119 -19.96 -13.21 1.87
N SER A 120 -19.27 -12.79 0.80
CA SER A 120 -18.52 -11.53 0.81
C SER A 120 -19.43 -10.32 1.00
N LEU A 121 -20.58 -10.30 0.32
CA LEU A 121 -21.61 -9.27 0.51
C LEU A 121 -22.19 -9.30 1.92
N LEU A 122 -22.38 -10.50 2.50
CA LEU A 122 -22.85 -10.65 3.88
C LEU A 122 -21.82 -10.11 4.88
N PHE A 123 -20.54 -10.45 4.74
CA PHE A 123 -19.48 -9.92 5.61
C PHE A 123 -19.28 -8.42 5.44
N MET A 124 -19.41 -7.90 4.21
CA MET A 124 -19.39 -6.46 3.94
C MET A 124 -20.56 -5.76 4.64
N LEU A 125 -21.78 -6.27 4.50
CA LEU A 125 -22.97 -5.70 5.14
C LEU A 125 -22.84 -5.76 6.68
N ALA A 126 -22.42 -6.90 7.23
CA ALA A 126 -22.23 -7.09 8.67
C ALA A 126 -21.15 -6.17 9.26
N SER A 127 -20.14 -5.79 8.49
CA SER A 127 -19.05 -4.90 8.93
C SER A 127 -19.26 -3.43 8.58
N TRP A 128 -20.40 -3.06 7.98
CA TRP A 128 -20.69 -1.70 7.56
C TRP A 128 -22.04 -1.20 8.11
N PRO A 129 -22.10 -0.75 9.38
CA PRO A 129 -23.34 -0.40 10.07
C PRO A 129 -24.17 0.67 9.37
N TYR A 130 -23.53 1.60 8.66
CA TYR A 130 -24.21 2.62 7.86
C TYR A 130 -25.15 2.01 6.80
N LEU A 131 -24.89 0.79 6.34
CA LEU A 131 -25.78 0.11 5.39
C LEU A 131 -27.01 -0.54 6.05
N TRP A 132 -27.07 -0.71 7.37
CA TRP A 132 -28.13 -1.51 8.00
C TRP A 132 -29.52 -0.91 7.91
N GLU A 133 -29.62 0.43 7.96
CA GLU A 133 -30.90 1.14 7.90
C GLU A 133 -31.56 1.02 6.52
N SER A 134 -30.77 1.19 5.46
CA SER A 134 -31.25 1.07 4.08
C SER A 134 -30.12 0.60 3.15
N PRO A 135 -29.86 -0.72 3.04
CA PRO A 135 -28.63 -1.23 2.42
C PRO A 135 -28.41 -0.74 0.99
N VAL A 136 -29.44 -0.84 0.15
CA VAL A 136 -29.33 -0.48 -1.27
C VAL A 136 -29.22 1.03 -1.45
N LYS A 137 -30.09 1.80 -0.76
CA LYS A 137 -30.11 3.27 -0.87
C LYS A 137 -28.80 3.88 -0.36
N ASN A 138 -28.34 3.46 0.81
CA ASN A 138 -27.13 3.99 1.44
C ASN A 138 -25.87 3.61 0.63
N PHE A 139 -25.84 2.39 0.07
CA PHE A 139 -24.75 1.99 -0.83
C PHE A 139 -24.69 2.87 -2.09
N VAL A 140 -25.82 3.07 -2.76
CA VAL A 140 -25.91 3.94 -3.96
C VAL A 140 -25.52 5.38 -3.62
N GLN A 141 -26.00 5.90 -2.50
CA GLN A 141 -25.66 7.25 -2.04
C GLN A 141 -24.16 7.41 -1.80
N VAL A 142 -23.50 6.47 -1.11
CA VAL A 142 -22.05 6.50 -0.89
C VAL A 142 -21.30 6.42 -2.22
N PHE A 143 -21.73 5.55 -3.11
CA PHE A 143 -21.11 5.39 -4.43
C PHE A 143 -21.18 6.69 -5.24
N LEU A 144 -22.35 7.33 -5.30
CA LEU A 144 -22.55 8.61 -5.99
C LEU A 144 -21.72 9.74 -5.34
N PHE A 145 -21.76 9.86 -4.01
CA PHE A 145 -20.98 10.86 -3.27
C PHE A 145 -19.47 10.72 -3.52
N MET A 146 -18.95 9.49 -3.56
CA MET A 146 -17.54 9.25 -3.89
C MET A 146 -17.22 9.51 -5.38
N SER A 147 -18.17 9.25 -6.28
CA SER A 147 -18.01 9.53 -7.72
C SER A 147 -17.95 11.02 -8.03
N GLU A 148 -18.68 11.85 -7.27
CA GLU A 148 -18.72 13.31 -7.44
C GLU A 148 -17.48 14.04 -6.87
N ASN A 149 -16.54 13.30 -6.27
CA ASN A 149 -15.21 13.75 -5.81
C ASN A 149 -15.17 15.15 -5.13
N PRO A 150 -15.71 15.26 -3.90
CA PRO A 150 -15.82 16.55 -3.22
C PRO A 150 -14.49 17.15 -2.76
N THR A 151 -13.39 16.39 -2.71
CA THR A 151 -12.13 16.83 -2.09
C THR A 151 -11.32 17.77 -2.98
N ARG A 152 -11.43 19.07 -2.73
CA ARG A 152 -10.64 20.15 -3.37
C ARG A 152 -9.24 20.34 -2.75
N LEU A 153 -8.63 19.27 -2.22
CA LEU A 153 -7.35 19.33 -1.54
C LEU A 153 -6.23 19.81 -2.47
N GLN A 154 -5.33 20.62 -1.92
CA GLN A 154 -4.10 21.04 -2.60
C GLN A 154 -3.02 19.98 -2.36
N VAL A 155 -2.26 19.68 -3.42
CA VAL A 155 -1.20 18.68 -3.42
C VAL A 155 0.06 19.32 -4.00
N LEU A 156 1.13 19.33 -3.22
CA LEU A 156 2.43 19.81 -3.68
C LEU A 156 3.15 18.70 -4.46
N PHE A 157 3.40 18.93 -5.73
CA PHE A 157 4.05 17.96 -6.60
C PHE A 157 4.97 18.64 -7.63
N GLY A 158 6.26 18.27 -7.64
CA GLY A 158 7.25 18.88 -8.53
C GLY A 158 7.40 20.39 -8.32
N GLY A 159 7.23 20.88 -7.08
CA GLY A 159 7.32 22.30 -6.73
C GLY A 159 6.10 23.13 -7.10
N GLN A 160 5.05 22.53 -7.66
CA GLN A 160 3.81 23.21 -8.03
C GLN A 160 2.63 22.67 -7.21
N LEU A 161 1.65 23.53 -6.96
CA LEU A 161 0.41 23.17 -6.28
C LEU A 161 -0.63 22.72 -7.30
N TYR A 162 -1.08 21.47 -7.16
CA TYR A 162 -2.15 20.89 -7.96
C TYR A 162 -3.40 20.70 -7.10
N ARG A 163 -4.57 20.66 -7.74
CA ARG A 163 -5.78 20.09 -7.12
C ARG A 163 -5.71 18.57 -7.20
N ALA A 164 -6.26 17.88 -6.21
CA ALA A 164 -6.24 16.42 -6.14
C ALA A 164 -6.71 15.71 -7.42
N TYR A 165 -7.70 16.28 -8.14
CA TYR A 165 -8.26 15.74 -9.39
C TYR A 165 -7.52 16.19 -10.66
N ASP A 166 -6.56 17.10 -10.55
CA ASP A 166 -5.80 17.65 -11.69
C ASP A 166 -4.33 17.20 -11.69
N LEU A 167 -4.02 16.14 -10.94
CA LEU A 167 -2.66 15.63 -10.87
C LEU A 167 -2.20 15.04 -12.22
N PRO A 168 -0.94 15.27 -12.61
CA PRO A 168 -0.42 14.75 -13.86
C PRO A 168 -0.28 13.23 -13.77
N ARG A 169 -0.37 12.53 -14.91
CA ARG A 169 -0.24 11.05 -14.99
C ARG A 169 1.07 10.53 -14.39
N ARG A 170 2.12 11.35 -14.40
CA ARG A 170 3.43 11.03 -13.81
C ARG A 170 3.41 10.96 -12.28
N TYR A 171 2.38 11.46 -11.60
CA TYR A 171 2.31 11.52 -10.13
C TYR A 171 2.58 10.17 -9.46
N LEU A 172 1.75 9.15 -9.74
CA LEU A 172 1.92 7.83 -9.12
C LEU A 172 3.25 7.16 -9.49
N PRO A 173 3.67 7.09 -10.78
CA PRO A 173 4.98 6.56 -11.15
C PRO A 173 6.15 7.28 -10.46
N THR A 174 6.11 8.61 -10.39
CA THR A 174 7.14 9.41 -9.72
C THR A 174 7.18 9.06 -8.24
N LEU A 175 6.04 9.07 -7.53
CA LEU A 175 6.02 8.77 -6.10
C LEU A 175 6.50 7.36 -5.80
N LEU A 176 6.04 6.34 -6.53
CA LEU A 176 6.59 4.99 -6.40
C LEU A 176 8.12 5.03 -6.51
N GLY A 177 8.63 5.69 -7.56
CA GLY A 177 10.06 5.82 -7.84
C GLY A 177 10.88 6.44 -6.71
N ILE A 178 10.33 7.45 -6.02
CA ILE A 178 11.09 8.30 -5.07
C ILE A 178 10.80 8.02 -3.60
N THR A 179 9.75 7.27 -3.26
CA THR A 179 9.41 6.96 -1.85
C THR A 179 9.61 5.48 -1.51
N LEU A 180 9.89 4.61 -2.49
CA LEU A 180 10.38 3.26 -2.24
C LEU A 180 11.91 3.27 -2.20
N THR A 181 12.47 2.37 -1.39
CA THR A 181 13.92 2.22 -1.27
C THR A 181 14.55 1.79 -2.60
N GLU A 182 15.78 2.22 -2.82
CA GLU A 182 16.52 2.07 -4.07
C GLU A 182 16.62 0.62 -4.57
N PRO A 183 16.81 -0.41 -3.70
CA PRO A 183 16.92 -1.80 -4.15
C PRO A 183 15.64 -2.36 -4.79
N VAL A 184 14.48 -1.74 -4.56
CA VAL A 184 13.19 -2.21 -5.11
C VAL A 184 13.22 -2.23 -6.63
N TRP A 185 13.67 -1.16 -7.28
CA TRP A 185 13.60 -1.02 -8.74
C TRP A 185 14.49 -1.97 -9.55
N PRO A 186 15.79 -2.17 -9.23
CA PRO A 186 16.60 -3.15 -9.93
C PRO A 186 16.10 -4.59 -9.69
N LEU A 187 15.65 -4.92 -8.48
CA LEU A 187 15.08 -6.24 -8.19
C LEU A 187 13.75 -6.45 -8.92
N PHE A 188 12.89 -5.43 -8.96
CA PHE A 188 11.63 -5.46 -9.70
C PHE A 188 11.89 -5.65 -11.20
N ALA A 189 12.83 -4.90 -11.79
CA ALA A 189 13.17 -5.03 -13.20
C ALA A 189 13.71 -6.42 -13.54
N LEU A 190 14.60 -6.97 -12.71
CA LEU A 190 15.14 -8.32 -12.89
C LEU A 190 14.05 -9.39 -12.75
N GLY A 191 13.16 -9.24 -11.77
CA GLY A 191 12.01 -10.11 -11.56
C GLY A 191 10.98 -10.04 -12.68
N LEU A 192 10.72 -8.84 -13.20
CA LEU A 192 9.84 -8.60 -14.35
C LEU A 192 10.40 -9.28 -15.61
N GLY A 193 11.70 -9.12 -15.88
CA GLY A 193 12.36 -9.81 -16.99
C GLY A 193 12.28 -11.34 -16.86
N ALA A 194 12.48 -11.87 -15.65
CA ALA A 194 12.33 -13.30 -15.37
C ALA A 194 10.88 -13.78 -15.54
N ALA A 195 9.88 -12.97 -15.17
CA ALA A 195 8.47 -13.30 -15.37
C ALA A 195 8.09 -13.31 -16.86
N LEU A 196 8.52 -12.30 -17.63
CA LEU A 196 8.23 -12.18 -19.06
C LEU A 196 8.90 -13.27 -19.91
N THR A 197 10.15 -13.64 -19.60
CA THR A 197 10.85 -14.75 -20.28
C THR A 197 10.19 -16.10 -20.04
N LYS A 198 9.68 -16.33 -18.82
CA LYS A 198 8.91 -17.54 -18.51
C LYS A 198 7.53 -17.54 -19.17
N LEU A 199 6.87 -16.38 -19.24
CA LEU A 199 5.58 -16.23 -19.93
C LEU A 199 5.71 -16.56 -21.43
N THR A 200 6.74 -16.02 -22.09
CA THR A 200 6.99 -16.23 -23.54
C THR A 200 7.46 -17.64 -23.85
N SER A 201 8.41 -18.19 -23.09
CA SER A 201 8.88 -19.57 -23.29
C SER A 201 7.81 -20.65 -23.04
N SER A 202 6.82 -20.36 -22.20
CA SER A 202 5.66 -21.24 -21.97
C SER A 202 4.68 -21.27 -23.14
N VAL A 203 4.66 -20.23 -23.99
CA VAL A 203 3.86 -20.20 -25.23
C VAL A 203 4.55 -21.01 -26.34
N SER A 204 5.88 -21.15 -26.28
CA SER A 204 6.70 -21.78 -27.32
C SER A 204 6.98 -23.27 -27.12
N ARG A 205 6.60 -23.88 -25.98
CA ARG A 205 6.84 -25.31 -25.71
C ARG A 205 5.53 -26.11 -25.75
N PRO A 206 5.42 -27.18 -26.56
CA PRO A 206 4.29 -28.10 -26.45
C PRO A 206 4.30 -28.78 -25.08
N PRO A 207 3.12 -29.09 -24.49
CA PRO A 207 3.04 -29.72 -23.19
C PRO A 207 3.76 -31.08 -23.22
N SER A 208 4.86 -31.20 -22.47
CA SER A 208 5.57 -32.47 -22.32
C SER A 208 4.88 -33.32 -21.24
N PRO A 209 4.67 -34.62 -21.46
CA PRO A 209 4.16 -35.51 -20.41
C PRO A 209 5.21 -35.64 -19.30
N VAL A 210 4.84 -35.28 -18.07
CA VAL A 210 5.71 -35.36 -16.89
C VAL A 210 5.82 -36.82 -16.46
N LEU A 211 7.01 -37.42 -16.59
CA LEU A 211 7.26 -38.84 -16.30
C LEU A 211 7.77 -39.14 -14.87
N HIS A 212 7.91 -38.15 -13.98
CA HIS A 212 8.43 -38.37 -12.62
C HIS A 212 7.65 -37.63 -11.54
N PRO A 213 7.21 -38.31 -10.45
CA PRO A 213 6.54 -37.67 -9.32
C PRO A 213 7.54 -36.91 -8.43
N PRO A 214 7.18 -35.72 -7.90
CA PRO A 214 8.00 -35.00 -6.93
C PRO A 214 7.87 -35.59 -5.51
N SER A 215 8.95 -35.52 -4.73
CA SER A 215 9.08 -36.07 -3.37
C SER A 215 8.15 -35.40 -2.33
N PRO A 216 7.72 -36.13 -1.26
CA PRO A 216 6.54 -35.78 -0.47
C PRO A 216 6.85 -35.12 0.88
N VAL A 217 7.63 -34.02 0.91
CA VAL A 217 7.93 -33.35 2.18
C VAL A 217 7.65 -31.85 2.09
N LEU A 218 6.63 -31.45 2.86
CA LEU A 218 6.17 -30.10 3.24
C LEU A 218 5.16 -29.31 2.41
N HIS A 219 4.84 -29.68 1.17
CA HIS A 219 3.65 -29.16 0.49
C HIS A 219 2.90 -30.33 -0.16
N PRO A 220 1.61 -30.58 0.14
CA PRO A 220 0.85 -31.52 -0.67
C PRO A 220 0.92 -31.01 -2.11
N PRO A 221 1.41 -31.80 -3.08
CA PRO A 221 1.48 -31.36 -4.45
C PRO A 221 0.05 -31.07 -4.88
N SER A 222 -0.22 -29.83 -5.33
CA SER A 222 -1.43 -29.57 -6.10
C SER A 222 -1.36 -30.52 -7.30
N SER A 223 -2.23 -31.52 -7.32
CA SER A 223 -2.25 -32.66 -8.25
C SER A 223 -2.52 -32.28 -9.70
N VAL A 224 -2.74 -30.99 -9.97
CA VAL A 224 -2.86 -30.43 -11.32
C VAL A 224 -1.55 -29.70 -11.65
N PRO A 225 -0.81 -30.10 -12.70
CA PRO A 225 0.35 -29.36 -13.18
C PRO A 225 -0.08 -27.93 -13.50
N ARG A 226 0.44 -26.96 -12.76
CA ARG A 226 0.25 -25.54 -13.06
C ARG A 226 0.94 -25.26 -14.40
N PRO A 227 0.27 -24.69 -15.43
CA PRO A 227 1.02 -24.01 -16.45
C PRO A 227 1.72 -22.82 -15.77
N PRO A 228 3.06 -22.78 -15.73
CA PRO A 228 3.78 -21.74 -15.00
C PRO A 228 3.43 -20.32 -15.47
N SER A 229 2.83 -20.15 -16.65
CA SER A 229 2.37 -18.88 -17.21
C SER A 229 1.25 -18.19 -16.44
N THR A 230 0.32 -18.92 -15.80
CA THR A 230 -0.86 -18.30 -15.16
C THR A 230 -0.49 -17.50 -13.91
N ASP A 231 0.43 -18.04 -13.10
CA ASP A 231 0.89 -17.37 -11.88
C ASP A 231 1.62 -16.06 -12.21
N TYR A 232 2.46 -16.04 -13.26
CA TYR A 232 3.12 -14.81 -13.72
C TYR A 232 2.12 -13.83 -14.33
N TRP A 233 1.13 -14.30 -15.10
CA TRP A 233 0.10 -13.42 -15.66
C TRP A 233 -0.72 -12.73 -14.56
N LEU A 234 -1.15 -13.47 -13.54
CA LEU A 234 -1.85 -12.91 -12.39
C LEU A 234 -1.01 -11.88 -11.64
N LEU A 235 0.25 -12.18 -11.39
CA LEU A 235 1.17 -11.26 -10.72
C LEU A 235 1.31 -9.94 -11.49
N LEU A 236 1.52 -10.03 -12.81
CA LEU A 236 1.70 -8.86 -13.67
C LEU A 236 0.41 -8.05 -13.79
N THR A 237 -0.74 -8.71 -13.93
CA THR A 237 -2.03 -8.03 -14.05
C THR A 237 -2.50 -7.42 -12.72
N ALA A 238 -2.20 -8.04 -11.58
CA ALA A 238 -2.51 -7.49 -10.26
C ALA A 238 -1.82 -6.15 -10.01
N PHE A 239 -0.64 -5.90 -10.60
CA PHE A 239 0.02 -4.60 -10.56
C PHE A 239 -0.39 -3.70 -11.73
N ALA A 240 -0.41 -4.23 -12.96
CA ALA A 240 -0.63 -3.44 -14.17
C ALA A 240 -2.05 -2.88 -14.27
N ILE A 241 -3.09 -3.62 -13.85
CA ILE A 241 -4.49 -3.16 -13.96
C ILE A 241 -4.74 -1.92 -13.08
N PRO A 242 -4.44 -1.93 -11.76
CA PRO A 242 -4.55 -0.72 -10.94
C PRO A 242 -3.71 0.44 -11.47
N LEU A 243 -2.48 0.17 -11.92
CA LEU A 243 -1.60 1.21 -12.44
C LEU A 243 -2.18 1.84 -13.70
N LEU A 244 -2.61 1.04 -14.67
CA LEU A 244 -3.24 1.50 -15.90
C LEU A 244 -4.54 2.27 -15.61
N TYR A 245 -5.35 1.81 -14.65
CA TYR A 245 -6.53 2.54 -14.21
C TYR A 245 -6.17 3.97 -13.75
N VAL A 246 -5.13 4.12 -12.92
CA VAL A 246 -4.69 5.45 -12.46
C VAL A 246 -4.18 6.31 -13.61
N LEU A 247 -3.37 5.74 -14.50
CA LEU A 247 -2.80 6.46 -15.66
C LEU A 247 -3.89 6.92 -16.64
N LEU A 248 -4.93 6.11 -16.84
CA LEU A 248 -6.01 6.39 -17.78
C LEU A 248 -7.08 7.30 -17.19
N ARG A 249 -7.51 7.05 -15.95
CA ARG A 249 -8.66 7.73 -15.33
C ARG A 249 -8.28 8.92 -14.46
N LYS A 250 -7.02 9.05 -14.03
CA LYS A 250 -6.54 10.11 -13.11
C LYS A 250 -7.51 10.31 -11.93
N PRO A 251 -7.83 9.26 -11.16
CA PRO A 251 -8.67 9.44 -9.97
C PRO A 251 -7.99 10.44 -9.03
N PRO A 252 -8.75 11.23 -8.25
CA PRO A 252 -8.13 12.18 -7.35
C PRO A 252 -7.23 11.49 -6.34
N MET A 253 -6.04 12.07 -6.19
CA MET A 253 -4.98 11.59 -5.32
C MET A 253 -4.50 12.74 -4.45
N TYR A 254 -4.07 12.42 -3.24
CA TYR A 254 -3.53 13.33 -2.24
C TYR A 254 -2.90 12.48 -1.14
N ASP A 255 -2.08 13.10 -0.28
CA ASP A 255 -1.40 12.41 0.83
C ASP A 255 -0.45 11.32 0.28
N GLY A 256 0.33 11.70 -0.74
CA GLY A 256 1.13 10.76 -1.51
C GLY A 256 0.28 9.79 -2.35
N PHE A 257 0.62 8.49 -2.32
CA PHE A 257 -0.15 7.42 -2.98
C PHE A 257 -0.74 6.42 -1.98
N ARG A 258 -0.98 6.83 -0.74
CA ARG A 258 -1.45 5.94 0.34
C ARG A 258 -2.74 5.16 -0.02
N HIS A 259 -3.59 5.73 -0.86
CA HIS A 259 -4.82 5.07 -1.36
C HIS A 259 -4.53 3.85 -2.25
N PHE A 260 -3.31 3.74 -2.76
CA PHE A 260 -2.84 2.69 -3.67
C PHE A 260 -1.80 1.76 -3.04
N LEU A 261 -1.59 1.77 -1.71
CA LEU A 261 -0.63 0.85 -1.08
C LEU A 261 -0.91 -0.62 -1.39
N PHE A 262 -2.17 -0.98 -1.65
CA PHE A 262 -2.60 -2.33 -2.06
C PHE A 262 -1.97 -2.85 -3.36
N ILE A 263 -1.34 -1.99 -4.18
CA ILE A 263 -0.61 -2.40 -5.39
C ILE A 263 0.81 -2.86 -5.08
N LEU A 264 1.32 -2.63 -3.86
CA LEU A 264 2.70 -2.96 -3.49
C LEU A 264 2.96 -4.47 -3.33
N PRO A 265 2.08 -5.30 -2.74
CA PRO A 265 2.33 -6.75 -2.65
C PRO A 265 2.80 -7.41 -3.95
N PRO A 266 2.14 -7.24 -5.12
CA PRO A 266 2.65 -7.81 -6.37
C PRO A 266 3.99 -7.21 -6.83
N VAL A 267 4.30 -5.94 -6.50
CA VAL A 267 5.62 -5.34 -6.75
C VAL A 267 6.70 -6.08 -5.97
N PHE A 268 6.51 -6.30 -4.66
CA PHE A 268 7.52 -6.95 -3.83
C PHE A 268 7.62 -8.46 -4.07
N VAL A 269 6.53 -9.13 -4.44
CA VAL A 269 6.57 -10.51 -4.95
C VAL A 269 7.42 -10.58 -6.23
N THR A 270 7.31 -9.59 -7.12
CA THR A 270 8.16 -9.48 -8.31
C THR A 270 9.63 -9.22 -7.93
N CYS A 271 9.91 -8.37 -6.94
CA CYS A 271 11.26 -8.22 -6.38
C CYS A 271 11.82 -9.55 -5.84
N GLY A 272 10.98 -10.38 -5.21
CA GLY A 272 11.34 -11.74 -4.79
C GLY A 272 11.74 -12.64 -5.96
N LEU A 273 11.05 -12.56 -7.10
CA LEU A 273 11.47 -13.24 -8.33
C LEU A 273 12.82 -12.71 -8.84
N GLY A 274 13.07 -11.42 -8.66
CA GLY A 274 14.36 -10.80 -8.93
C GLY A 274 15.47 -11.39 -8.06
N LEU A 275 15.27 -11.45 -6.74
CA LEU A 275 16.21 -12.06 -5.80
C LEU A 275 16.46 -13.55 -6.11
N ASP A 276 15.41 -14.34 -6.39
CA ASP A 276 15.54 -15.76 -6.77
C ASP A 276 16.39 -15.91 -8.03
N THR A 277 16.20 -15.03 -9.02
CA THR A 277 16.95 -15.05 -10.26
C THR A 277 18.42 -14.66 -10.03
N ALA A 278 18.67 -13.64 -9.21
CA ALA A 278 20.02 -13.21 -8.85
C ALA A 278 20.79 -14.32 -8.10
N PHE A 279 20.17 -14.97 -7.10
CA PHE A 279 20.77 -16.08 -6.36
C PHE A 279 21.13 -17.25 -7.28
N ARG A 280 20.19 -17.69 -8.13
CA ARG A 280 20.44 -18.78 -9.08
C ARG A 280 21.51 -18.43 -10.12
N TRP A 281 21.55 -17.19 -10.58
CA TRP A 281 22.57 -16.73 -11.53
C TRP A 281 23.96 -16.77 -10.90
N LEU A 282 24.10 -16.30 -9.66
CA LEU A 282 25.37 -16.35 -8.92
C LEU A 282 25.83 -17.79 -8.67
N GLU A 283 24.92 -18.68 -8.28
CA GLU A 283 25.23 -20.11 -8.10
C GLU A 283 25.73 -20.77 -9.40
N LYS A 284 25.11 -20.45 -10.54
CA LYS A 284 25.51 -20.98 -11.85
C LYS A 284 26.89 -20.51 -12.32
N GLN A 285 27.31 -19.32 -11.95
CA GLN A 285 28.63 -18.76 -12.31
C GLN A 285 29.79 -19.39 -11.52
N GLY A 286 29.58 -20.51 -10.83
CA GLY A 286 30.58 -21.14 -9.96
C GLY A 286 30.87 -20.34 -8.68
N ARG A 287 30.22 -19.19 -8.49
CA ARG A 287 30.31 -18.36 -7.30
C ARG A 287 29.44 -18.97 -6.21
N ARG A 288 29.96 -20.02 -5.54
CA ARG A 288 29.37 -20.58 -4.29
C ARG A 288 29.27 -19.57 -3.14
N LEU A 289 29.63 -18.30 -3.38
CA LEU A 289 29.51 -17.15 -2.50
C LEU A 289 28.11 -16.94 -1.88
N LEU A 290 27.03 -17.49 -2.43
CA LEU A 290 25.70 -17.43 -1.79
C LEU A 290 25.08 -18.82 -1.54
N SER A 291 25.90 -19.89 -1.56
CA SER A 291 25.46 -21.24 -1.20
C SER A 291 25.15 -21.39 0.30
N PRO A 292 25.96 -20.83 1.22
CA PRO A 292 25.63 -20.80 2.64
C PRO A 292 24.43 -19.89 2.95
N ASN A 293 23.57 -20.35 3.86
CA ASN A 293 22.39 -19.61 4.32
C ASN A 293 22.73 -18.23 4.92
N TRP A 294 23.85 -18.09 5.63
CA TRP A 294 24.26 -16.82 6.23
C TRP A 294 24.63 -15.75 5.19
N LEU A 295 25.16 -16.15 4.03
CA LEU A 295 25.47 -15.23 2.93
C LEU A 295 24.20 -14.74 2.25
N ARG A 296 23.20 -15.62 2.07
CA ARG A 296 21.86 -15.22 1.61
C ARG A 296 21.19 -14.25 2.59
N ALA A 297 21.29 -14.53 3.90
CA ALA A 297 20.80 -13.62 4.94
C ALA A 297 21.51 -12.25 4.89
N GLY A 298 22.84 -12.24 4.73
CA GLY A 298 23.62 -11.00 4.57
C GLY A 298 23.22 -10.20 3.32
N ALA A 299 22.98 -10.86 2.19
CA ALA A 299 22.48 -10.20 0.98
C ALA A 299 21.08 -9.59 1.18
N ILE A 300 20.20 -10.30 1.88
CA ILE A 300 18.85 -9.80 2.23
C ILE A 300 18.95 -8.59 3.16
N LEU A 301 19.81 -8.66 4.18
CA LEU A 301 20.05 -7.53 5.06
C LEU A 301 20.57 -6.32 4.29
N LEU A 302 21.49 -6.52 3.34
CA LEU A 302 22.05 -5.46 2.51
C LEU A 302 20.98 -4.75 1.67
N VAL A 303 20.06 -5.50 1.04
CA VAL A 303 18.97 -4.89 0.26
C VAL A 303 17.89 -4.25 1.14
N SER A 304 17.73 -4.70 2.39
CA SER A 304 16.83 -4.07 3.37
C SER A 304 17.45 -2.86 4.09
N LEU A 305 18.78 -2.73 4.08
CA LEU A 305 19.52 -1.73 4.85
C LEU A 305 19.11 -0.27 4.54
N PRO A 306 18.91 0.16 3.27
CA PRO A 306 18.46 1.53 2.99
C PRO A 306 17.11 1.85 3.66
N GLY A 307 16.20 0.87 3.71
CA GLY A 307 14.92 1.01 4.38
C GLY A 307 15.05 1.09 5.89
N LEU A 308 15.85 0.20 6.50
CA LEU A 308 16.13 0.25 7.94
C LEU A 308 16.75 1.58 8.37
N LEU A 309 17.75 2.07 7.63
CA LEU A 309 18.39 3.36 7.91
C LEU A 309 17.44 4.54 7.70
N GLY A 310 16.63 4.50 6.63
CA GLY A 310 15.60 5.51 6.38
C GLY A 310 14.57 5.57 7.49
N ALA A 311 14.11 4.41 7.95
CA ALA A 311 13.16 4.30 9.05
C ALA A 311 13.74 4.80 10.38
N ALA A 312 14.99 4.44 10.69
CA ALA A 312 15.67 4.88 11.91
C ALA A 312 15.89 6.40 11.93
N ARG A 313 16.34 6.98 10.81
CA ARG A 313 16.59 8.44 10.71
C ARG A 313 15.33 9.28 10.81
N LEU A 314 14.20 8.77 10.33
CA LEU A 314 12.96 9.52 10.28
C LEU A 314 12.03 9.25 11.46
N HIS A 315 12.30 8.27 12.32
CA HIS A 315 11.41 7.95 13.43
C HIS A 315 11.00 9.20 14.24
N PRO A 316 9.70 9.43 14.54
CA PRO A 316 8.52 8.61 14.21
C PRO A 316 7.77 9.00 12.89
N TYR A 317 8.43 9.70 11.97
CA TYR A 317 7.90 10.24 10.71
C TYR A 317 8.26 9.42 9.46
N GLN A 318 8.38 8.10 9.57
CA GLN A 318 8.88 7.26 8.46
C GLN A 318 8.01 7.32 7.20
N TYR A 319 6.73 7.71 7.31
CA TYR A 319 5.83 7.89 6.17
C TYR A 319 6.15 9.13 5.31
N ALA A 320 6.97 10.06 5.81
CA ALA A 320 7.50 11.20 5.06
C ALA A 320 8.84 10.87 4.38
N TYR A 321 9.15 9.57 4.21
CA TYR A 321 10.38 9.12 3.59
C TYR A 321 10.41 9.37 2.08
N TYR A 322 11.57 9.87 1.64
CA TYR A 322 11.99 9.92 0.26
C TYR A 322 13.38 9.30 0.16
N ASN A 323 13.68 8.68 -0.98
CA ASN A 323 14.93 7.96 -1.19
C ASN A 323 16.09 8.90 -1.55
N SER A 324 17.30 8.36 -1.59
CA SER A 324 18.52 9.14 -1.81
C SER A 324 18.61 9.76 -3.20
N PHE A 325 17.92 9.21 -4.22
CA PHE A 325 17.93 9.78 -5.58
C PHE A 325 17.34 11.19 -5.65
N VAL A 326 16.48 11.55 -4.70
CA VAL A 326 15.91 12.92 -4.59
C VAL A 326 16.49 13.70 -3.41
N GLY A 327 17.62 13.26 -2.83
CA GLY A 327 18.23 13.91 -1.67
C GLY A 327 17.51 13.63 -0.34
N GLY A 328 16.73 12.54 -0.27
CA GLY A 328 15.95 12.19 0.91
C GLY A 328 14.81 13.17 1.18
N THR A 329 14.24 13.10 2.39
CA THR A 329 13.14 13.99 2.81
C THR A 329 13.51 15.47 2.70
N GLY A 330 14.79 15.81 2.92
CA GLY A 330 15.30 17.18 2.76
C GLY A 330 15.22 17.69 1.31
N GLY A 331 15.63 16.90 0.32
CA GLY A 331 15.52 17.29 -1.09
C GLY A 331 14.09 17.24 -1.64
N ALA A 332 13.20 16.47 -1.01
CA ALA A 332 11.77 16.48 -1.32
C ALA A 332 11.02 17.69 -0.73
N PHE A 333 11.57 18.33 0.31
CA PHE A 333 10.94 19.48 0.94
C PHE A 333 10.70 20.61 -0.07
N ARG A 334 9.49 21.18 -0.08
CA ARG A 334 9.01 22.19 -1.05
C ARG A 334 8.82 21.69 -2.48
N VAL A 335 9.21 20.47 -2.80
CA VAL A 335 9.01 19.86 -4.11
C VAL A 335 7.84 18.88 -4.08
N TYR A 336 7.72 18.10 -3.01
CA TYR A 336 6.68 17.10 -2.79
C TYR A 336 6.08 17.23 -1.39
N GLU A 337 4.89 16.66 -1.17
CA GLU A 337 4.25 16.62 0.15
C GLU A 337 5.12 15.86 1.17
N THR A 338 5.35 16.44 2.35
CA THR A 338 6.06 15.78 3.46
C THR A 338 5.08 15.28 4.52
N ASP A 339 5.03 15.89 5.71
CA ASP A 339 4.08 15.49 6.74
C ASP A 339 2.66 15.93 6.37
N TYR A 340 1.88 15.01 5.80
CA TYR A 340 0.46 15.23 5.47
C TYR A 340 -0.53 14.65 6.50
N TRP A 341 -0.05 13.93 7.51
CA TRP A 341 -0.86 13.40 8.62
C TRP A 341 -0.86 14.30 9.85
N LEU A 342 -0.10 15.40 9.82
CA LEU A 342 -0.02 16.41 10.88
C LEU A 342 0.55 15.85 12.19
N THR A 343 1.37 14.81 12.11
CA THR A 343 1.95 14.19 13.31
C THR A 343 2.97 15.11 13.98
N CYS A 344 3.50 16.11 13.24
CA CYS A 344 4.38 17.13 13.81
C CYS A 344 3.71 18.04 14.83
N TYR A 345 2.39 18.04 14.97
CA TYR A 345 1.69 18.87 15.96
C TYR A 345 2.05 18.54 17.39
N LYS A 346 2.21 17.26 17.72
CA LYS A 346 2.66 16.85 19.06
C LYS A 346 3.98 17.53 19.41
N GLU A 347 4.98 17.32 18.57
CA GLU A 347 6.33 17.84 18.79
C GLU A 347 6.36 19.36 18.77
N ALA A 348 5.55 20.00 17.89
CA ALA A 348 5.46 21.45 17.81
C ALA A 348 4.86 22.07 19.08
N VAL A 349 3.82 21.47 19.66
CA VAL A 349 3.20 21.99 20.89
C VAL A 349 4.07 21.68 22.11
N GLU A 350 4.71 20.52 22.19
CA GLU A 350 5.52 20.14 23.35
C GLU A 350 6.88 20.86 23.41
N GLN A 351 7.48 21.21 22.26
CA GLN A 351 8.83 21.77 22.20
C GLN A 351 8.88 23.29 22.01
N THR A 352 7.77 23.94 21.68
CA THR A 352 7.75 25.40 21.55
C THR A 352 7.62 26.05 22.93
N ASP A 353 8.53 26.97 23.24
CA ASP A 353 8.50 27.73 24.49
C ASP A 353 7.44 28.84 24.44
N PHE A 354 6.20 28.48 24.77
CA PHE A 354 5.10 29.44 24.85
C PHE A 354 5.21 30.33 26.10
N VAL A 355 5.03 31.63 25.93
CA VAL A 355 4.85 32.57 27.05
C VAL A 355 3.41 32.47 27.57
N LEU A 356 3.20 31.73 28.67
CA LEU A 356 1.87 31.44 29.22
C LEU A 356 1.33 32.56 30.14
N PRO A 357 0.00 32.79 30.19
CA PRO A 357 -1.05 32.11 29.42
C PRO A 357 -1.02 32.52 27.94
N ALA A 358 -1.21 31.55 27.05
CA ALA A 358 -1.10 31.75 25.60
C ALA A 358 -2.31 31.18 24.87
N ARG A 359 -2.55 31.70 23.65
CA ARG A 359 -3.56 31.19 22.71
C ARG A 359 -2.83 30.67 21.47
N LEU A 360 -3.09 29.42 21.12
CA LEU A 360 -2.54 28.75 19.94
C LEU A 360 -3.66 28.49 18.94
N PHE A 361 -3.59 29.15 17.79
CA PHE A 361 -4.47 28.89 16.66
C PHE A 361 -3.82 27.88 15.73
N VAL A 362 -4.53 26.81 15.42
CA VAL A 362 -4.01 25.72 14.58
C VAL A 362 -4.69 25.80 13.22
N HIS A 363 -3.89 25.90 12.16
CA HIS A 363 -4.39 26.14 10.81
C HIS A 363 -5.32 25.03 10.28
N ARG A 364 -5.11 23.79 10.74
CA ARG A 364 -5.83 22.62 10.26
C ARG A 364 -5.98 21.59 11.38
N GLU A 365 -7.19 21.10 11.60
CA GLU A 365 -7.48 20.02 12.57
C GLU A 365 -6.92 20.31 13.98
N ALA A 366 -7.34 21.42 14.60
CA ALA A 366 -6.89 21.82 15.94
C ALA A 366 -7.03 20.72 17.01
N ALA A 367 -8.02 19.84 16.85
CA ALA A 367 -8.24 18.67 17.70
C ALA A 367 -7.04 17.71 17.77
N LEU A 368 -6.14 17.72 16.79
CA LEU A 368 -4.91 16.91 16.79
C LEU A 368 -3.79 17.52 17.64
N ALA A 369 -3.81 18.83 17.88
CA ALA A 369 -2.81 19.53 18.69
C ALA A 369 -3.27 19.70 20.14
N ALA A 370 -4.57 19.90 20.37
CA ALA A 370 -5.16 20.17 21.67
C ALA A 370 -4.77 19.19 22.81
N PRO A 371 -4.66 17.86 22.57
CA PRO A 371 -4.28 16.91 23.64
C PRO A 371 -2.86 17.12 24.20
N TYR A 372 -2.00 17.84 23.48
CA TYR A 372 -0.61 18.07 23.86
C TYR A 372 -0.38 19.44 24.50
N ALA A 373 -1.43 20.26 24.64
CA ALA A 373 -1.33 21.59 25.20
C ALA A 373 -1.08 21.55 26.71
N ALA A 374 -0.07 22.30 27.17
CA ALA A 374 0.20 22.48 28.59
C ALA A 374 -0.90 23.32 29.28
N SER A 375 -0.94 23.25 30.61
CA SER A 375 -1.84 24.12 31.40
C SER A 375 -1.57 25.59 31.10
N GLY A 376 -2.62 26.35 30.77
CA GLY A 376 -2.50 27.76 30.38
C GLY A 376 -2.30 28.01 28.88
N LEU A 377 -2.19 26.96 28.05
CA LEU A 377 -2.19 27.07 26.58
C LEU A 377 -3.58 26.69 26.02
N ALA A 378 -4.33 27.69 25.58
CA ALA A 378 -5.64 27.47 24.97
C ALA A 378 -5.52 27.24 23.46
N VAL A 379 -6.02 26.12 22.95
CA VAL A 379 -5.94 25.75 21.53
C VAL A 379 -7.25 26.05 20.80
N PHE A 380 -7.16 26.72 19.67
CA PHE A 380 -8.28 27.14 18.83
C PHE A 380 -8.08 26.68 17.39
N ASP A 381 -9.19 26.45 16.66
CA ASP A 381 -9.14 26.31 15.22
C ASP A 381 -8.95 27.69 14.58
N GLU A 382 -8.01 27.81 13.66
CA GLU A 382 -7.83 29.04 12.88
C GLU A 382 -9.03 29.28 11.94
N ARG A 383 -9.61 28.20 11.41
CA ARG A 383 -10.69 28.27 10.42
C ARG A 383 -11.96 28.81 11.05
N GLY A 384 -12.33 30.03 10.66
CA GLY A 384 -13.50 30.72 11.19
C GLY A 384 -13.20 31.69 12.35
N SER A 385 -11.98 31.63 12.91
CA SER A 385 -11.53 32.51 14.00
C SER A 385 -10.37 33.42 13.62
N LEU A 386 -10.09 33.59 12.32
CA LEU A 386 -9.06 34.52 11.82
C LEU A 386 -9.20 35.94 12.37
N LYS A 387 -10.44 36.40 12.64
CA LYS A 387 -10.71 37.73 13.21
C LYS A 387 -10.39 37.84 14.71
N ASP A 388 -10.25 36.71 15.40
CA ASP A 388 -10.03 36.63 16.84
C ASP A 388 -8.54 36.56 17.21
N ILE A 389 -7.67 36.45 16.20
CA ILE A 389 -6.22 36.39 16.33
C ILE A 389 -5.68 37.80 16.56
N ARG A 390 -4.88 37.97 17.62
CA ARG A 390 -4.32 39.25 18.08
C ARG A 390 -2.79 39.21 18.11
N PRO A 391 -2.12 40.37 18.12
CA PRO A 391 -0.70 40.45 18.45
C PRO A 391 -0.36 39.68 19.73
N GLY A 392 0.69 38.88 19.68
CA GLY A 392 1.14 37.99 20.76
C GLY A 392 0.55 36.57 20.71
N ASP A 393 -0.53 36.32 19.96
CA ASP A 393 -1.08 34.97 19.78
C ASP A 393 -0.14 34.11 18.91
N TYR A 394 -0.23 32.78 19.07
CA TYR A 394 0.59 31.82 18.32
C TYR A 394 -0.22 31.15 17.23
N VAL A 395 0.42 30.81 16.12
CA VAL A 395 -0.19 30.10 14.99
C VAL A 395 0.65 28.88 14.62
N LEU A 396 0.07 27.68 14.69
CA LEU A 396 0.68 26.42 14.27
C LEU A 396 0.28 26.09 12.84
N VAL A 397 1.28 26.00 11.96
CA VAL A 397 1.09 25.76 10.52
C VAL A 397 1.93 24.58 10.05
N ASN A 398 1.30 23.70 9.28
CA ASN A 398 1.94 22.58 8.60
C ASN A 398 2.52 23.01 7.24
N THR A 399 3.67 22.48 6.85
CA THR A 399 4.39 22.90 5.63
C THR A 399 4.02 22.10 4.37
N ARG A 400 3.20 21.05 4.49
CA ARG A 400 2.86 20.08 3.43
C ARG A 400 2.58 20.69 2.06
N ALA A 401 1.76 21.74 2.01
CA ALA A 401 1.36 22.44 0.78
C ALA A 401 1.92 23.87 0.73
N ASN A 402 3.05 24.10 1.41
CA ASN A 402 3.64 25.42 1.60
C ASN A 402 2.73 26.44 2.31
N GLU A 403 1.82 25.97 3.16
CA GLU A 403 0.89 26.85 3.90
C GLU A 403 1.63 27.79 4.84
N ASP A 404 2.76 27.37 5.40
CA ASP A 404 3.61 28.23 6.22
C ASP A 404 4.19 29.44 5.47
N ARG A 405 4.17 29.45 4.13
CA ARG A 405 4.56 30.61 3.30
C ARG A 405 3.39 31.54 2.97
N GLN A 406 2.16 31.12 3.26
CA GLN A 406 0.93 31.84 2.95
C GLN A 406 0.28 32.36 4.24
N THR A 407 0.19 31.49 5.24
CA THR A 407 -0.40 31.73 6.56
C THR A 407 0.58 32.48 7.46
N PHE A 408 0.21 33.71 7.84
CA PHE A 408 1.03 34.62 8.67
C PHE A 408 2.48 34.70 8.18
N ARG A 409 2.65 34.97 6.87
CA ARG A 409 3.94 34.88 6.17
C ARG A 409 5.08 35.62 6.88
N ASP A 410 4.81 36.85 7.31
CA ASP A 410 5.83 37.76 7.87
C ASP A 410 5.96 37.65 9.40
N ALA A 411 5.14 36.81 10.05
CA ALA A 411 5.22 36.59 11.48
C ALA A 411 6.48 35.77 11.83
N PRO A 412 7.21 36.12 12.91
CA PRO A 412 8.40 35.40 13.35
C PRO A 412 8.07 33.95 13.73
N THR A 413 8.90 33.01 13.26
CA THR A 413 8.85 31.61 13.68
C THR A 413 9.52 31.47 15.05
N VAL A 414 8.77 30.99 16.03
CA VAL A 414 9.20 30.77 17.42
C VAL A 414 9.38 29.29 17.76
N GLY A 415 8.84 28.39 16.95
CA GLY A 415 9.01 26.95 17.11
C GLY A 415 9.03 26.24 15.75
N GLU A 416 9.79 25.16 15.63
CA GLU A 416 9.92 24.42 14.37
C GLU A 416 10.17 22.94 14.59
N VAL A 417 9.39 22.10 13.90
CA VAL A 417 9.63 20.65 13.85
C VAL A 417 10.27 20.30 12.52
N ARG A 418 11.50 19.79 12.56
CA ARG A 418 12.28 19.46 11.37
C ARG A 418 12.87 18.04 11.40
N ARG A 419 13.09 17.47 10.22
CA ARG A 419 13.87 16.24 10.01
C ARG A 419 14.85 16.48 8.86
N GLY A 420 16.13 16.62 9.22
CA GLY A 420 17.16 17.11 8.28
C GLY A 420 16.82 18.53 7.80
N ALA A 421 16.85 18.75 6.49
CA ALA A 421 16.50 20.04 5.88
C ALA A 421 14.99 20.24 5.68
N ALA A 422 14.16 19.24 5.99
CA ALA A 422 12.71 19.35 5.82
C ALA A 422 12.04 19.85 7.09
N VAL A 423 11.31 20.96 6.96
CA VAL A 423 10.44 21.49 8.01
C VAL A 423 9.06 20.86 7.84
N PHE A 424 8.46 20.31 8.90
CA PHE A 424 7.14 19.69 8.86
C PHE A 424 6.04 20.61 9.43
N CYS A 425 6.36 21.29 10.52
CA CYS A 425 5.50 22.25 11.19
C CYS A 425 6.31 23.46 11.66
N VAL A 426 5.66 24.61 11.70
CA VAL A 426 6.17 25.84 12.32
C VAL A 426 5.13 26.38 13.30
N VAL A 427 5.60 26.96 14.40
CA VAL A 427 4.82 27.82 15.27
C VAL A 427 5.31 29.24 15.06
N LYS A 428 4.41 30.15 14.72
CA LYS A 428 4.68 31.56 14.53
C LYS A 428 4.02 32.39 15.63
N GLN A 429 4.64 33.50 16.02
CA GLN A 429 4.02 34.45 16.93
C GLN A 429 3.58 35.67 16.14
N VAL A 430 2.31 36.05 16.29
CA VAL A 430 1.75 37.21 15.60
C VAL A 430 2.37 38.48 16.19
N PRO A 431 2.97 39.37 15.36
CA PRO A 431 3.69 40.55 15.84
C PRO A 431 2.76 41.62 16.43
#